data_AF-A0A5C6ZYE7-F1
#
_entry.id   AF-A0A5C6ZYE7-F1
#
_cell.length_a   1.000
_cell.length_b   1.000
_cell.length_c   1.000
_cell.angle_alpha   90.00
_cell.angle_beta   90.00
_cell.angle_gamma   90.00
#
_symmetry.space_group_name_H-M   'P 1'
#
loop_
_entity.id
_entity.type
_entity.pdbx_description
1 polymer ?
#
loop_
_entity_poly.entity_id
_entity_poly.type
_entity_poly.pdbx_seq_one_letter_code
_entity_poly.pdbx_strand_id
1 'polypeptide(L)'
;MKKNIVFTIILLLLFLPLFMWLAWVFTPKTKFVAAIIDKTVLTKQGQEHISFNWILNYNRYTKTSIDPYEIDHDYFGFFPLEDEEYKLKGLERFTSKQLDQLSDDADMVYFTDTYGIYNNEWFQHTNLNERSGMLYGGLSDKDLELLALMKEKKKLIITEFNTIGSPTQYRNRTVFEETFALEWTGWTARYFDNLDLEVNKELPKWLIKNYKKAHNNQWPFKKSGIAFVNDKEQVVILEEDTHLTNPMPQIISTQFAQEHYGLPKEIKYSFWFDVMKPDTNVNQVISSFDIRANKEGIKELNKYGIPNNFPAITMHKDSDYSFFYFSGDFSDNPINYNSSYFKGIGYFKGMFYDEDDITERASFFWKYYRPLMNTILEEYIEE
;
A
#
# COMPACT_ATOMS: atom_id res chain seq x y z
N MET A 1 -36.96 -26.99 28.63
CA MET A 1 -35.63 -26.41 28.94
C MET A 1 -34.67 -26.47 27.76
N LYS A 2 -34.28 -27.64 27.23
CA LYS A 2 -33.33 -27.73 26.08
C LYS A 2 -33.80 -26.99 24.81
N LYS A 3 -35.08 -27.06 24.44
CA LYS A 3 -35.65 -26.33 23.28
C LYS A 3 -35.57 -24.80 23.42
N ASN A 4 -35.77 -24.28 24.64
CA ASN A 4 -35.71 -22.84 24.90
C ASN A 4 -34.27 -22.33 24.80
N ILE A 5 -33.29 -23.11 25.27
CA ILE A 5 -31.86 -22.76 25.15
C ILE A 5 -31.43 -22.73 23.67
N VAL A 6 -31.81 -23.73 22.88
CA VAL A 6 -31.50 -23.76 21.43
C VAL A 6 -32.13 -22.57 20.71
N PHE A 7 -33.39 -22.26 21.00
CA PHE A 7 -34.07 -21.10 20.45
C PHE A 7 -33.36 -19.78 20.82
N THR A 8 -32.94 -19.62 22.07
CA THR A 8 -32.17 -18.44 22.51
C THR A 8 -30.83 -18.33 21.80
N ILE A 9 -30.09 -19.42 21.60
CA ILE A 9 -28.81 -19.39 20.88
C ILE A 9 -29.01 -18.98 19.42
N ILE A 10 -30.02 -19.53 18.73
CA ILE A 10 -30.34 -19.15 17.35
C ILE A 10 -30.70 -17.67 17.27
N LEU A 11 -31.49 -17.17 18.23
CA LEU A 11 -31.86 -15.76 18.30
C LEU A 11 -30.62 -14.87 18.48
N LEU A 12 -29.69 -15.25 19.36
CA LEU A 12 -28.44 -14.50 19.57
C LEU A 12 -27.56 -14.48 18.32
N LEU A 13 -27.46 -15.59 17.60
CA LEU A 13 -26.71 -15.66 16.34
C LEU A 13 -27.37 -14.79 15.25
N LEU A 14 -28.70 -14.78 15.16
CA LEU A 14 -29.44 -13.96 14.21
C LEU A 14 -29.22 -12.47 14.44
N PHE A 15 -29.18 -12.04 15.71
CA PHE A 15 -28.96 -10.63 16.08
C PHE A 15 -27.48 -10.26 16.26
N LEU A 16 -26.55 -11.18 16.02
CA LEU A 16 -25.12 -10.91 16.18
C LEU A 16 -24.65 -9.69 15.37
N PRO A 17 -24.99 -9.54 14.07
CA PRO A 17 -24.58 -8.35 13.31
C PRO A 17 -25.14 -7.04 13.92
N LEU A 18 -26.36 -7.07 14.44
CA LEU A 18 -26.96 -5.91 15.11
C LEU A 18 -26.19 -5.54 16.38
N PHE A 19 -25.82 -6.53 17.20
CA PHE A 19 -25.04 -6.27 18.41
C PHE A 19 -23.63 -5.76 18.10
N MET A 20 -22.97 -6.29 17.07
CA MET A 20 -21.66 -5.81 16.62
C MET A 20 -21.71 -4.37 16.13
N TRP A 21 -22.76 -4.03 15.37
CA TRP A 21 -23.01 -2.66 14.91
C TRP A 21 -23.32 -1.72 16.07
N LEU A 22 -24.21 -2.09 16.99
CA LEU A 22 -24.50 -1.29 18.19
C LEU A 22 -23.25 -1.08 19.04
N ALA A 23 -22.43 -2.11 19.23
CA ALA A 23 -21.17 -1.99 19.95
C ALA A 23 -20.19 -1.03 19.27
N TRP A 24 -20.18 -0.98 17.93
CA TRP A 24 -19.42 0.03 17.19
C TRP A 24 -20.01 1.44 17.37
N VAL A 25 -21.33 1.61 17.28
CA VAL A 25 -22.02 2.89 17.49
C VAL A 25 -21.70 3.49 18.86
N PHE A 26 -21.69 2.65 19.90
CA PHE A 26 -21.37 3.06 21.28
C PHE A 26 -19.87 3.14 21.57
N THR A 27 -18.99 2.81 20.62
CA THR A 27 -17.56 3.02 20.79
C THR A 27 -17.26 4.53 20.72
N PRO A 28 -16.58 5.10 21.74
CA PRO A 28 -16.23 6.51 21.76
C PRO A 28 -15.43 6.90 20.51
N LYS A 29 -15.59 8.16 20.09
CA LYS A 29 -14.79 8.73 19.01
C LYS A 29 -13.49 9.29 19.60
N THR A 30 -12.37 9.04 18.95
CA THR A 30 -11.07 9.62 19.28
C THR A 30 -10.72 10.61 18.18
N LYS A 31 -10.52 11.88 18.54
CA LYS A 31 -10.03 12.87 17.58
C LYS A 31 -8.60 12.46 17.20
N PHE A 32 -8.40 12.21 15.91
CA PHE A 32 -7.10 11.84 15.35
C PHE A 32 -7.06 12.30 13.89
N VAL A 33 -6.28 13.33 13.62
CA VAL A 33 -6.25 14.06 12.36
C VAL A 33 -5.14 13.51 11.47
N ALA A 34 -5.45 12.48 10.67
CA ALA A 34 -4.62 12.05 9.57
C ALA A 34 -4.75 12.97 8.35
N ALA A 35 -3.62 13.46 7.84
CA ALA A 35 -3.50 14.03 6.50
C ALA A 35 -3.14 12.91 5.52
N ILE A 36 -4.10 12.51 4.68
CA ILE A 36 -3.95 11.43 3.69
C ILE A 36 -3.59 12.06 2.34
N ILE A 37 -2.50 11.63 1.72
CA ILE A 37 -2.07 12.10 0.40
C ILE A 37 -2.22 10.92 -0.57
N ASP A 38 -3.09 11.11 -1.56
CA ASP A 38 -3.36 10.13 -2.62
C ASP A 38 -3.60 10.87 -3.94
N LYS A 39 -2.69 10.68 -4.89
CA LYS A 39 -2.71 11.33 -6.20
C LYS A 39 -3.29 10.46 -7.31
N THR A 40 -3.61 9.20 -7.05
CA THR A 40 -3.94 8.16 -8.05
C THR A 40 -5.44 7.81 -8.08
N VAL A 41 -6.28 8.50 -7.30
CA VAL A 41 -7.73 8.21 -7.24
C VAL A 41 -8.44 8.39 -8.59
N LEU A 42 -8.71 7.27 -9.29
CA LEU A 42 -9.47 7.24 -10.54
C LEU A 42 -10.99 7.16 -10.33
N THR A 43 -11.45 6.70 -9.16
CA THR A 43 -12.89 6.55 -8.86
C THR A 43 -13.20 6.97 -7.42
N LYS A 44 -14.47 7.27 -7.14
CA LYS A 44 -14.96 7.60 -5.77
C LYS A 44 -14.80 6.46 -4.76
N GLN A 45 -14.36 5.27 -5.17
CA GLN A 45 -14.10 4.16 -4.26
C GLN A 45 -12.79 4.33 -3.48
N GLY A 46 -11.87 5.20 -3.91
CA GLY A 46 -10.63 5.52 -3.19
C GLY A 46 -9.80 4.28 -2.86
N GLN A 47 -9.61 3.40 -3.85
CA GLN A 47 -9.03 2.08 -3.64
C GLN A 47 -7.63 2.13 -3.00
N GLU A 48 -6.80 3.10 -3.39
CA GLU A 48 -5.43 3.31 -2.88
C GLU A 48 -5.38 3.85 -1.43
N HIS A 49 -6.51 4.03 -0.75
CA HIS A 49 -6.52 4.37 0.69
C HIS A 49 -7.69 3.72 1.45
N ILE A 50 -8.45 2.83 0.81
CA ILE A 50 -9.64 2.21 1.39
C ILE A 50 -9.32 1.43 2.68
N SER A 51 -8.17 0.76 2.72
CA SER A 51 -7.74 -0.02 3.88
C SER A 51 -7.42 0.88 5.07
N PHE A 52 -6.82 2.04 4.84
CA PHE A 52 -6.57 3.00 5.90
C PHE A 52 -7.87 3.59 6.44
N ASN A 53 -8.77 4.05 5.56
CA ASN A 53 -10.06 4.59 5.97
C ASN A 53 -10.91 3.54 6.70
N TRP A 54 -10.84 2.27 6.31
CA TRP A 54 -11.47 1.17 7.04
C TRP A 54 -11.01 1.14 8.50
N ILE A 55 -9.70 1.28 8.75
CA ILE A 55 -9.10 1.28 10.09
C ILE A 55 -9.55 2.50 10.88
N LEU A 56 -9.54 3.69 10.27
CA LEU A 56 -10.02 4.92 10.89
C LEU A 56 -11.47 4.78 11.35
N ASN A 57 -12.35 4.28 10.47
CA ASN A 57 -13.76 4.11 10.81
C ASN A 57 -13.99 3.01 11.86
N TYR A 58 -13.29 1.86 11.73
CA TYR A 58 -13.42 0.75 12.66
C TYR A 58 -12.99 1.13 14.08
N ASN A 59 -11.88 1.87 14.22
CA ASN A 59 -11.35 2.33 15.50
C ASN A 59 -11.97 3.65 15.99
N ARG A 60 -12.87 4.25 15.21
CA ARG A 60 -13.56 5.52 15.54
C ARG A 60 -12.62 6.71 15.64
N TYR A 61 -11.59 6.74 14.80
CA TYR A 61 -10.68 7.86 14.61
C TYR A 61 -11.33 8.91 13.70
N THR A 62 -11.39 10.16 14.15
CA THR A 62 -12.19 11.21 13.53
C THR A 62 -11.43 12.53 13.35
N LYS A 63 -11.74 13.28 12.29
CA LYS A 63 -11.12 14.59 11.95
C LYS A 63 -11.40 15.64 13.02
N THR A 64 -12.59 15.59 13.59
CA THR A 64 -13.04 16.45 14.70
C THR A 64 -13.57 15.56 15.82
N SER A 65 -14.09 16.14 16.90
CA SER A 65 -14.78 15.35 17.95
C SER A 65 -16.05 14.64 17.45
N ILE A 66 -16.55 14.99 16.25
CA ILE A 66 -17.82 14.48 15.71
C ILE A 66 -17.71 13.90 14.30
N ASP A 67 -16.84 14.42 13.43
CA ASP A 67 -16.88 14.14 11.99
C ASP A 67 -15.94 12.99 11.61
N PRO A 68 -16.47 11.88 11.06
CA PRO A 68 -15.67 10.77 10.57
C PRO A 68 -14.94 11.11 9.27
N TYR A 69 -14.05 10.20 8.85
CA TYR A 69 -13.41 10.23 7.54
C TYR A 69 -14.34 9.69 6.45
N GLU A 70 -14.36 10.38 5.32
CA GLU A 70 -15.06 10.05 4.09
C GLU A 70 -14.02 9.78 2.99
N ILE A 71 -14.04 8.57 2.44
CA ILE A 71 -13.07 8.08 1.44
C ILE A 71 -12.98 9.02 0.23
N ASP A 72 -14.10 9.46 -0.30
CA ASP A 72 -14.14 10.27 -1.52
C ASP A 72 -13.86 11.77 -1.31
N HIS A 73 -13.66 12.22 -0.06
CA HIS A 73 -13.51 13.64 0.30
C HIS A 73 -12.24 13.98 1.07
N ASP A 74 -11.79 13.10 1.95
CA ASP A 74 -10.81 13.42 2.99
C ASP A 74 -9.39 12.95 2.66
N TYR A 75 -8.88 13.41 1.52
CA TYR A 75 -7.49 13.24 1.09
C TYR A 75 -7.00 14.45 0.30
N PHE A 76 -5.69 14.54 0.08
CA PHE A 76 -5.06 15.54 -0.77
C PHE A 76 -4.59 14.88 -2.07
N GLY A 77 -5.15 15.31 -3.20
CA GLY A 77 -4.69 14.87 -4.52
C GLY A 77 -5.71 15.06 -5.63
N PHE A 78 -6.00 14.00 -6.38
CA PHE A 78 -6.87 14.06 -7.56
C PHE A 78 -8.31 13.65 -7.23
N PHE A 79 -9.28 14.49 -7.56
CA PHE A 79 -10.70 14.21 -7.29
C PHE A 79 -11.48 14.00 -8.60
N PRO A 80 -11.87 12.75 -8.92
CA PRO A 80 -12.65 12.46 -10.11
C PRO A 80 -14.09 12.98 -9.97
N LEU A 81 -14.61 13.63 -11.02
CA LEU A 81 -16.00 14.06 -11.16
C LEU A 81 -16.66 13.35 -12.35
N GLU A 82 -17.95 13.64 -12.56
CA GLU A 82 -18.70 13.13 -13.72
C GLU A 82 -18.18 13.75 -15.02
N ASP A 83 -18.48 13.11 -16.16
CA ASP A 83 -18.14 13.60 -17.50
C ASP A 83 -16.65 13.92 -17.74
N GLU A 84 -15.75 13.12 -17.15
CA GLU A 84 -14.28 13.30 -17.26
C GLU A 84 -13.79 14.66 -16.72
N GLU A 85 -14.58 15.33 -15.87
CA GLU A 85 -14.13 16.49 -15.11
C GLU A 85 -13.39 16.08 -13.83
N TYR A 86 -12.45 16.90 -13.37
CA TYR A 86 -11.73 16.62 -12.13
C TYR A 86 -11.38 17.89 -11.37
N LYS A 87 -11.09 17.72 -10.07
CA LYS A 87 -10.54 18.77 -9.22
C LYS A 87 -9.21 18.33 -8.66
N LEU A 88 -8.20 19.19 -8.81
CA LEU A 88 -6.93 19.01 -8.11
C LEU A 88 -7.03 19.66 -6.74
N LYS A 89 -6.90 18.88 -5.68
CA LYS A 89 -6.81 19.33 -4.28
C LYS A 89 -5.54 18.79 -3.61
N GLY A 90 -4.46 18.64 -4.37
CA GLY A 90 -3.15 18.31 -3.84
C GLY A 90 -2.51 19.46 -3.05
N LEU A 91 -1.40 19.13 -2.38
CA LEU A 91 -0.63 20.07 -1.54
C LEU A 91 0.05 21.17 -2.35
N GLU A 92 0.18 21.04 -3.66
CA GLU A 92 0.73 22.04 -4.58
C GLU A 92 -0.01 23.39 -4.51
N ARG A 93 -1.26 23.37 -4.03
CA ARG A 93 -2.10 24.55 -3.84
C ARG A 93 -1.80 25.33 -2.55
N PHE A 94 -1.01 24.75 -1.66
CA PHE A 94 -0.74 25.32 -0.34
C PHE A 94 0.44 26.28 -0.40
N THR A 95 0.31 27.40 0.31
CA THR A 95 1.46 28.22 0.71
C THR A 95 2.23 27.55 1.84
N SER A 96 3.49 27.92 2.04
CA SER A 96 4.32 27.42 3.15
C SER A 96 3.65 27.62 4.52
N LYS A 97 2.98 28.77 4.73
CA LYS A 97 2.21 29.02 5.96
C LYS A 97 1.04 28.05 6.14
N GLN A 98 0.38 27.65 5.06
CA GLN A 98 -0.72 26.68 5.15
C GLN A 98 -0.21 25.26 5.39
N LEU A 99 0.97 24.90 4.87
CA LEU A 99 1.62 23.63 5.19
C LEU A 99 2.09 23.57 6.64
N ASP A 100 2.65 24.67 7.14
CA ASP A 100 3.01 24.79 8.56
C ASP A 100 1.78 24.59 9.45
N GLN A 101 0.68 25.29 9.15
CA GLN A 101 -0.59 25.09 9.85
C GLN A 101 -1.12 23.65 9.73
N LEU A 102 -1.07 23.05 8.54
CA LEU A 102 -1.48 21.65 8.35
C LEU A 102 -0.64 20.71 9.21
N SER A 103 0.68 20.93 9.29
CA SER A 103 1.56 20.14 10.14
C SER A 103 1.37 20.38 11.64
N ASP A 104 0.78 21.51 12.06
CA ASP A 104 0.32 21.72 13.44
C ASP A 104 -0.98 20.97 13.72
N ASP A 105 -1.92 21.01 12.78
CA ASP A 105 -3.28 20.47 12.94
C ASP A 105 -3.34 18.94 12.79
N ALA A 106 -2.54 18.37 11.88
CA ALA A 106 -2.53 16.94 11.59
C ALA A 106 -1.70 16.18 12.63
N ASP A 107 -2.25 15.11 13.19
CA ASP A 107 -1.54 14.21 14.10
C ASP A 107 -0.58 13.30 13.32
N MET A 108 -0.89 12.97 12.06
CA MET A 108 -0.02 12.16 11.20
C MET A 108 -0.16 12.54 9.73
N VAL A 109 0.82 12.12 8.92
CA VAL A 109 0.70 12.07 7.46
C VAL A 109 0.79 10.63 6.96
N TYR A 110 -0.03 10.29 5.97
CA TYR A 110 0.08 9.04 5.22
C TYR A 110 0.08 9.34 3.72
N PHE A 111 1.22 9.13 3.07
CA PHE A 111 1.33 9.10 1.61
C PHE A 111 1.04 7.68 1.13
N THR A 112 -0.18 7.45 0.67
CA THR A 112 -0.62 6.13 0.21
C THR A 112 -0.22 5.89 -1.24
N ASP A 113 -0.43 6.88 -2.11
CA ASP A 113 0.06 6.82 -3.48
C ASP A 113 0.33 8.22 -4.04
N THR A 114 1.50 8.40 -4.68
CA THR A 114 1.83 9.64 -5.40
C THR A 114 1.99 9.45 -6.90
N TYR A 115 1.84 8.24 -7.43
CA TYR A 115 2.03 7.93 -8.85
C TYR A 115 1.28 8.87 -9.76
N GLY A 116 0.00 9.08 -9.47
CA GLY A 116 -0.82 9.99 -10.22
C GLY A 116 -1.59 9.35 -11.36
N ILE A 117 -2.06 10.18 -12.27
CA ILE A 117 -2.99 9.82 -13.34
C ILE A 117 -2.42 10.26 -14.69
N TYR A 118 -2.53 9.38 -15.67
CA TYR A 118 -2.15 9.62 -17.05
C TYR A 118 -3.36 10.02 -17.92
N ASN A 119 -3.11 10.76 -19.01
CA ASN A 119 -4.18 11.26 -19.89
C ASN A 119 -5.04 10.16 -20.52
N ASN A 120 -4.48 8.99 -20.84
CA ASN A 120 -5.23 7.85 -21.38
C ASN A 120 -6.10 7.15 -20.34
N GLU A 121 -5.62 7.08 -19.09
CA GLU A 121 -6.38 6.55 -17.97
C GLU A 121 -7.64 7.38 -17.73
N TRP A 122 -7.52 8.70 -17.87
CA TRP A 122 -8.60 9.64 -17.60
C TRP A 122 -9.53 9.92 -18.80
N PHE A 123 -9.01 10.30 -19.97
CA PHE A 123 -9.82 10.81 -21.10
C PHE A 123 -10.17 9.77 -22.16
N GLN A 124 -9.48 8.63 -22.18
CA GLN A 124 -9.60 7.70 -23.32
C GLN A 124 -10.26 6.39 -22.94
N HIS A 125 -10.31 6.04 -21.64
CA HIS A 125 -10.89 4.80 -21.11
C HIS A 125 -10.45 3.52 -21.87
N THR A 126 -9.40 3.63 -22.68
CA THR A 126 -8.92 2.64 -23.65
C THR A 126 -7.40 2.66 -23.56
N ASN A 127 -6.79 1.47 -23.59
CA ASN A 127 -5.35 1.30 -23.35
C ASN A 127 -4.89 1.84 -21.97
N LEU A 128 -5.61 1.53 -20.88
CA LEU A 128 -5.18 1.80 -19.49
C LEU A 128 -3.74 1.32 -19.21
N ASN A 129 -3.30 0.29 -19.95
CA ASN A 129 -1.96 -0.30 -19.81
C ASN A 129 -0.90 0.29 -20.77
N GLU A 130 -1.12 1.46 -21.38
CA GLU A 130 -0.10 2.18 -22.18
C GLU A 130 0.34 3.47 -21.47
N ARG A 131 1.62 3.87 -21.60
CA ARG A 131 2.08 5.14 -21.02
C ARG A 131 1.65 6.29 -21.93
N SER A 132 0.82 7.21 -21.43
CA SER A 132 0.52 8.48 -22.11
C SER A 132 1.26 9.65 -21.44
N GLY A 133 0.92 10.90 -21.77
CA GLY A 133 1.42 12.06 -21.02
C GLY A 133 0.83 12.07 -19.60
N MET A 134 1.64 12.40 -18.59
CA MET A 134 1.18 12.60 -17.21
C MET A 134 0.16 13.74 -17.13
N LEU A 135 -0.94 13.53 -16.41
CA LEU A 135 -1.92 14.57 -16.09
C LEU A 135 -1.59 15.25 -14.75
N TYR A 136 -1.37 14.44 -13.71
CA TYR A 136 -1.08 14.90 -12.35
C TYR A 136 -0.44 13.75 -11.58
N GLY A 137 0.61 13.99 -10.79
CA GLY A 137 1.33 12.93 -10.08
C GLY A 137 2.74 13.32 -9.67
N GLY A 138 3.40 12.38 -9.00
CA GLY A 138 4.72 12.49 -8.41
C GLY A 138 4.75 13.25 -7.09
N LEU A 139 5.76 12.95 -6.27
CA LEU A 139 6.10 13.71 -5.07
C LEU A 139 6.54 15.13 -5.46
N SER A 140 5.79 16.12 -5.00
CA SER A 140 6.00 17.54 -5.24
C SER A 140 6.90 18.17 -4.18
N ASP A 141 7.35 19.40 -4.44
CA ASP A 141 8.10 20.19 -3.47
C ASP A 141 7.29 20.49 -2.20
N LYS A 142 5.96 20.61 -2.34
CA LYS A 142 5.04 20.87 -1.23
C LYS A 142 4.82 19.63 -0.36
N ASP A 143 4.87 18.44 -0.96
CA ASP A 143 4.85 17.18 -0.23
C ASP A 143 6.11 17.03 0.64
N LEU A 144 7.28 17.31 0.06
CA LEU A 144 8.56 17.31 0.79
C LEU A 144 8.61 18.33 1.91
N GLU A 145 8.07 19.54 1.68
CA GLU A 145 7.96 20.57 2.71
C GLU A 145 7.08 20.09 3.88
N LEU A 146 5.93 19.47 3.61
CA LEU A 146 5.10 18.89 4.66
C LEU A 146 5.82 17.75 5.40
N LEU A 147 6.46 16.82 4.68
CA LEU A 147 7.21 15.72 5.28
C LEU A 147 8.33 16.22 6.22
N ALA A 148 9.07 17.26 5.81
CA ALA A 148 10.08 17.90 6.62
C ALA A 148 9.48 18.54 7.90
N LEU A 149 8.36 19.25 7.78
CA LEU A 149 7.66 19.84 8.92
C LEU A 149 7.14 18.78 9.89
N MET A 150 6.54 17.70 9.38
CA MET A 150 6.07 16.58 10.21
C MET A 150 7.23 15.91 10.96
N LYS A 151 8.37 15.76 10.29
CA LYS A 151 9.59 15.20 10.89
C LYS A 151 10.14 16.11 11.98
N GLU A 152 10.25 17.41 11.72
CA GLU A 152 10.70 18.41 12.70
C GLU A 152 9.80 18.42 13.96
N LYS A 153 8.49 18.31 13.75
CA LYS A 153 7.49 18.27 14.82
C LYS A 153 7.32 16.88 15.46
N LYS A 154 8.15 15.91 15.06
CA LYS A 154 8.18 14.52 15.58
C LYS A 154 6.87 13.77 15.44
N LYS A 155 6.06 14.13 14.45
CA LYS A 155 4.77 13.51 14.20
C LYS A 155 4.93 12.23 13.41
N LEU A 156 3.92 11.36 13.47
CA LEU A 156 3.93 10.09 12.75
C LEU A 156 3.89 10.32 11.23
N ILE A 157 4.86 9.72 10.53
CA ILE A 157 4.97 9.73 9.07
C ILE A 157 4.88 8.31 8.56
N ILE A 158 3.91 8.04 7.68
CA ILE A 158 3.81 6.78 6.96
C ILE A 158 3.82 7.08 5.47
N THR A 159 4.61 6.32 4.73
CA THR A 159 4.71 6.39 3.27
C THR A 159 4.76 4.98 2.73
N GLU A 160 4.21 4.75 1.55
CA GLU A 160 4.30 3.42 0.93
C GLU A 160 4.80 3.47 -0.51
N PHE A 161 4.82 2.28 -1.12
CA PHE A 161 5.13 2.07 -2.52
C PHE A 161 4.52 3.17 -3.39
N ASN A 162 5.23 3.53 -4.47
CA ASN A 162 4.77 4.55 -5.42
C ASN A 162 4.78 6.01 -4.88
N THR A 163 5.44 6.26 -3.74
CA THR A 163 5.72 7.63 -3.25
C THR A 163 6.93 8.28 -3.95
N ILE A 164 8.00 7.52 -4.20
CA ILE A 164 9.28 8.08 -4.73
C ILE A 164 9.70 7.50 -6.08
N GLY A 165 8.99 6.48 -6.56
CA GLY A 165 9.15 5.92 -7.90
C GLY A 165 8.72 6.88 -9.01
N SER A 166 8.90 6.50 -10.27
CA SER A 166 8.35 7.27 -11.39
C SER A 166 6.84 7.46 -11.20
N PRO A 167 6.29 8.68 -11.36
CA PRO A 167 6.84 9.83 -12.08
C PRO A 167 7.54 10.89 -11.21
N THR A 168 7.83 10.61 -9.94
CA THR A 168 8.52 11.56 -9.05
C THR A 168 9.83 12.02 -9.67
N GLN A 169 10.04 13.35 -9.67
CA GLN A 169 11.27 13.94 -10.22
C GLN A 169 12.50 13.47 -9.43
N TYR A 170 13.61 13.22 -10.13
CA TYR A 170 14.86 12.77 -9.52
C TYR A 170 15.28 13.61 -8.31
N ARG A 171 15.19 14.95 -8.43
CA ARG A 171 15.50 15.88 -7.33
C ARG A 171 14.66 15.61 -6.09
N ASN A 172 13.36 15.41 -6.26
CA ASN A 172 12.43 15.24 -5.14
C ASN A 172 12.60 13.87 -4.49
N ARG A 173 12.83 12.84 -5.31
CA ARG A 173 13.25 11.52 -4.82
C ARG A 173 14.52 11.63 -3.97
N THR A 174 15.59 12.25 -4.47
CA THR A 174 16.85 12.37 -3.73
C THR A 174 16.67 13.10 -2.40
N VAL A 175 15.87 14.18 -2.37
CA VAL A 175 15.57 14.88 -1.10
C VAL A 175 14.83 13.98 -0.12
N PHE A 176 13.86 13.19 -0.59
CA PHE A 176 13.16 12.21 0.27
C PHE A 176 14.12 11.13 0.80
N GLU A 177 14.92 10.55 -0.09
CA GLU A 177 15.90 9.51 0.21
C GLU A 177 16.92 9.97 1.27
N GLU A 178 17.44 11.18 1.12
CA GLU A 178 18.33 11.82 2.10
C GLU A 178 17.62 12.13 3.42
N THR A 179 16.37 12.62 3.36
CA THR A 179 15.59 13.00 4.55
C THR A 179 15.31 11.80 5.45
N PHE A 180 15.05 10.63 4.87
CA PHE A 180 14.61 9.45 5.61
C PHE A 180 15.61 8.28 5.56
N ALA A 181 16.81 8.51 5.02
CA ALA A 181 17.91 7.54 4.94
C ALA A 181 17.50 6.20 4.29
N LEU A 182 16.81 6.28 3.16
CA LEU A 182 16.43 5.13 2.32
C LEU A 182 16.69 5.43 0.85
N GLU A 183 17.00 4.41 0.05
CA GLU A 183 17.29 4.54 -1.37
C GLU A 183 16.41 3.59 -2.17
N TRP A 184 15.75 4.09 -3.23
CA TRP A 184 15.08 3.23 -4.21
C TRP A 184 16.11 2.74 -5.23
N THR A 185 16.21 1.42 -5.43
CA THR A 185 17.21 0.89 -6.38
C THR A 185 16.84 1.12 -7.85
N GLY A 186 15.72 1.80 -8.11
CA GLY A 186 15.11 1.97 -9.42
C GLY A 186 14.25 0.78 -9.85
N TRP A 187 14.18 -0.29 -9.05
CA TRP A 187 13.44 -1.51 -9.41
C TRP A 187 12.12 -1.59 -8.66
N THR A 188 11.09 -1.95 -9.39
CA THR A 188 9.75 -2.28 -8.91
C THR A 188 9.37 -3.63 -9.48
N ALA A 189 8.57 -4.42 -8.79
CA ALA A 189 8.13 -5.71 -9.29
C ALA A 189 6.71 -6.07 -8.88
N ARG A 190 6.13 -7.02 -9.62
CA ARG A 190 4.82 -7.59 -9.36
C ARG A 190 4.77 -9.04 -9.80
N TYR A 191 3.99 -9.83 -9.08
CA TYR A 191 3.66 -11.19 -9.44
C TYR A 191 2.53 -11.23 -10.49
N PHE A 192 2.65 -12.15 -11.43
CA PHE A 192 1.63 -12.49 -12.41
C PHE A 192 1.32 -13.99 -12.29
N ASP A 193 0.04 -14.31 -12.16
CA ASP A 193 -0.48 -15.68 -12.12
C ASP A 193 -0.20 -16.43 -13.42
N ASN A 194 -0.14 -15.73 -14.55
CA ASN A 194 0.21 -16.30 -15.83
C ASN A 194 0.91 -15.28 -16.74
N LEU A 195 2.12 -15.61 -17.22
CA LEU A 195 2.90 -14.79 -18.15
C LEU A 195 2.63 -15.13 -19.63
N ASP A 196 1.76 -16.09 -19.94
CA ASP A 196 1.37 -16.41 -21.32
C ASP A 196 0.51 -15.29 -21.92
N LEU A 197 0.99 -14.69 -23.01
CA LEU A 197 0.28 -13.64 -23.77
C LEU A 197 -1.06 -14.11 -24.37
N GLU A 198 -1.25 -15.42 -24.56
CA GLU A 198 -2.49 -15.99 -25.07
C GLU A 198 -3.56 -16.08 -23.98
N VAL A 199 -3.15 -16.34 -22.74
CA VAL A 199 -4.03 -16.55 -21.58
C VAL A 199 -4.26 -15.23 -20.82
N ASN A 200 -3.19 -14.53 -20.46
CA ASN A 200 -3.26 -13.31 -19.67
C ASN A 200 -3.25 -12.06 -20.56
N LYS A 201 -4.42 -11.43 -20.70
CA LYS A 201 -4.59 -10.17 -21.44
C LYS A 201 -4.35 -8.92 -20.58
N GLU A 202 -4.17 -9.09 -19.28
CA GLU A 202 -3.92 -8.00 -18.33
C GLU A 202 -2.45 -7.59 -18.31
N LEU A 203 -1.55 -8.41 -18.85
CA LEU A 203 -0.13 -8.07 -19.00
C LEU A 203 0.03 -6.73 -19.73
N PRO A 204 0.70 -5.73 -19.12
CA PRO A 204 0.83 -4.44 -19.75
C PRO A 204 1.61 -4.52 -21.07
N LYS A 205 1.08 -3.87 -22.13
CA LYS A 205 1.73 -3.87 -23.44
C LYS A 205 3.15 -3.30 -23.38
N TRP A 206 3.36 -2.28 -22.53
CA TRP A 206 4.68 -1.70 -22.32
C TRP A 206 5.68 -2.70 -21.73
N LEU A 207 5.25 -3.58 -20.81
CA LEU A 207 6.08 -4.61 -20.20
C LEU A 207 6.59 -5.58 -21.26
N ILE A 208 5.67 -6.07 -22.10
CA ILE A 208 5.96 -7.00 -23.19
C ILE A 208 6.92 -6.36 -24.20
N LYS A 209 6.63 -5.13 -24.62
CA LYS A 209 7.45 -4.38 -25.58
C LYS A 209 8.87 -4.17 -25.06
N ASN A 210 9.01 -3.76 -23.81
CA ASN A 210 10.30 -3.46 -23.20
C ASN A 210 11.15 -4.72 -23.04
N TYR A 211 10.54 -5.84 -22.60
CA TYR A 211 11.25 -7.12 -22.55
C TYR A 211 11.72 -7.57 -23.93
N LYS A 212 10.83 -7.58 -24.93
CA LYS A 212 11.12 -8.01 -26.30
C LYS A 212 12.25 -7.19 -26.96
N LYS A 213 12.31 -5.88 -26.68
CA LYS A 213 13.36 -4.97 -27.17
C LYS A 213 14.76 -5.43 -26.75
N ALA A 214 14.91 -6.00 -25.56
CA ALA A 214 16.18 -6.48 -25.03
C ALA A 214 16.47 -7.97 -25.32
N HIS A 215 15.46 -8.74 -25.77
CA HIS A 215 15.53 -10.20 -25.89
C HIS A 215 15.16 -10.70 -27.30
N ASN A 216 15.71 -10.08 -28.34
CA ASN A 216 15.55 -10.51 -29.74
C ASN A 216 14.08 -10.69 -30.17
N ASN A 217 13.19 -9.83 -29.66
CA ASN A 217 11.75 -9.86 -29.91
C ASN A 217 11.02 -11.12 -29.40
N GLN A 218 11.64 -11.87 -28.47
CA GLN A 218 11.08 -13.09 -27.89
C GLN A 218 10.33 -12.84 -26.59
N TRP A 219 9.31 -13.65 -26.34
CA TRP A 219 8.61 -13.77 -25.06
C TRP A 219 8.36 -15.26 -24.80
N PRO A 220 9.29 -15.96 -24.13
CA PRO A 220 9.23 -17.41 -23.99
C PRO A 220 8.38 -17.88 -22.80
N PHE A 221 7.75 -16.96 -22.05
CA PHE A 221 7.08 -17.27 -20.79
C PHE A 221 5.63 -17.73 -20.98
N LYS A 222 5.25 -18.72 -20.18
CA LYS A 222 3.97 -19.44 -20.23
C LYS A 222 3.39 -19.77 -18.86
N LYS A 223 4.14 -19.59 -17.76
CA LYS A 223 3.72 -19.90 -16.39
C LYS A 223 3.60 -18.66 -15.52
N SER A 224 3.27 -18.86 -14.24
CA SER A 224 3.32 -17.80 -13.23
C SER A 224 4.75 -17.27 -13.04
N GLY A 225 4.88 -16.06 -12.51
CA GLY A 225 6.20 -15.49 -12.28
C GLY A 225 6.18 -14.06 -11.79
N ILE A 226 7.37 -13.48 -11.70
CA ILE A 226 7.58 -12.12 -11.18
C ILE A 226 8.25 -11.30 -12.29
N ALA A 227 7.68 -10.14 -12.57
CA ALA A 227 8.29 -9.17 -13.48
C ALA A 227 8.89 -8.02 -12.67
N PHE A 228 10.20 -7.82 -12.80
CA PHE A 228 10.91 -6.64 -12.33
C PHE A 228 11.05 -5.65 -13.47
N VAL A 229 10.79 -4.38 -13.17
CA VAL A 229 10.86 -3.27 -14.12
C VAL A 229 11.61 -2.11 -13.47
N ASN A 230 12.32 -1.32 -14.27
CA ASN A 230 12.98 -0.12 -13.76
C ASN A 230 12.68 1.14 -14.55
N ASP A 231 13.15 2.26 -14.01
CA ASP A 231 13.06 3.60 -14.60
C ASP A 231 13.81 3.76 -15.94
N LYS A 232 14.67 2.79 -16.30
CA LYS A 232 15.42 2.71 -17.56
C LYS A 232 14.77 1.77 -18.59
N GLU A 233 13.50 1.41 -18.40
CA GLU A 233 12.74 0.50 -19.27
C GLU A 233 13.32 -0.93 -19.34
N GLN A 234 14.18 -1.33 -18.41
CA GLN A 234 14.67 -2.70 -18.34
C GLN A 234 13.60 -3.58 -17.70
N VAL A 235 13.50 -4.83 -18.18
CA VAL A 235 12.55 -5.82 -17.69
C VAL A 235 13.30 -7.12 -17.41
N VAL A 236 13.13 -7.67 -16.22
CA VAL A 236 13.63 -8.98 -15.81
C VAL A 236 12.43 -9.82 -15.43
N ILE A 237 12.31 -11.01 -16.03
CA ILE A 237 11.22 -11.94 -15.73
C ILE A 237 11.80 -13.18 -15.08
N LEU A 238 11.29 -13.51 -13.90
CA LEU A 238 11.52 -14.80 -13.27
C LEU A 238 10.23 -15.62 -13.42
N GLU A 239 10.34 -16.84 -13.92
CA GLU A 239 9.19 -17.71 -14.22
C GLU A 239 9.27 -18.94 -13.31
N GLU A 240 8.12 -19.45 -12.90
CA GLU A 240 7.95 -20.72 -12.20
C GLU A 240 8.67 -21.87 -12.93
N ASP A 241 9.31 -22.74 -12.14
CA ASP A 241 10.15 -23.88 -12.55
C ASP A 241 11.43 -23.51 -13.32
N THR A 242 11.42 -22.44 -14.12
CA THR A 242 12.59 -21.96 -14.87
C THR A 242 13.55 -21.21 -13.94
N HIS A 243 13.03 -20.27 -13.16
CA HIS A 243 13.82 -19.35 -12.32
C HIS A 243 13.42 -19.41 -10.83
N LEU A 244 12.18 -19.79 -10.52
CA LEU A 244 11.61 -19.72 -9.18
C LEU A 244 11.36 -21.12 -8.61
N THR A 245 11.72 -21.32 -7.34
CA THR A 245 11.30 -22.50 -6.55
C THR A 245 9.95 -22.30 -5.89
N ASN A 246 9.55 -21.04 -5.67
CA ASN A 246 8.18 -20.65 -5.34
C ASN A 246 7.89 -19.34 -6.11
N PRO A 247 6.90 -19.31 -7.01
CA PRO A 247 6.65 -18.13 -7.82
C PRO A 247 6.01 -16.97 -7.04
N MET A 248 5.34 -17.25 -5.92
CA MET A 248 4.66 -16.25 -5.11
C MET A 248 5.63 -15.55 -4.15
N PRO A 249 5.85 -14.22 -4.26
CA PRO A 249 6.63 -13.47 -3.29
C PRO A 249 6.07 -13.64 -1.87
N GLN A 250 6.97 -13.75 -0.91
CA GLN A 250 6.62 -13.86 0.51
C GLN A 250 7.16 -12.65 1.26
N ILE A 251 6.39 -12.10 2.19
CA ILE A 251 6.88 -11.18 3.20
C ILE A 251 7.21 -11.98 4.45
N ILE A 252 8.46 -11.90 4.90
CA ILE A 252 8.98 -12.56 6.09
C ILE A 252 9.13 -11.51 7.19
N SER A 253 8.44 -11.71 8.30
CA SER A 253 8.48 -10.82 9.46
C SER A 253 9.57 -11.24 10.45
N THR A 254 10.31 -10.28 10.99
CA THR A 254 11.24 -10.50 12.10
C THR A 254 10.51 -10.99 13.36
N GLN A 255 11.23 -11.55 14.33
CA GLN A 255 10.64 -11.94 15.62
C GLN A 255 10.04 -10.72 16.34
N PHE A 256 10.73 -9.58 16.30
CA PHE A 256 10.21 -8.31 16.81
C PHE A 256 8.86 -7.96 16.17
N ALA A 257 8.74 -8.04 14.84
CA ALA A 257 7.49 -7.72 14.18
C ALA A 257 6.33 -8.68 14.52
N GLN A 258 6.64 -9.95 14.75
CA GLN A 258 5.64 -10.94 15.18
C GLN A 258 5.14 -10.67 16.59
N GLU A 259 6.05 -10.36 17.52
CA GLU A 259 5.73 -10.17 18.94
C GLU A 259 5.10 -8.78 19.20
N HIS A 260 5.65 -7.74 18.57
CA HIS A 260 5.27 -6.35 18.81
C HIS A 260 4.04 -5.93 18.00
N TYR A 261 4.03 -6.22 16.70
CA TYR A 261 2.94 -5.82 15.78
C TYR A 261 1.93 -6.95 15.51
N GLY A 262 2.13 -8.14 16.08
CA GLY A 262 1.24 -9.28 15.86
C GLY A 262 1.25 -9.82 14.43
N LEU A 263 2.32 -9.58 13.67
CA LEU A 263 2.42 -10.00 12.27
C LEU A 263 2.67 -11.51 12.16
N PRO A 264 2.19 -12.19 11.10
CA PRO A 264 2.58 -13.56 10.83
C PRO A 264 4.07 -13.63 10.48
N LYS A 265 4.70 -14.76 10.78
CA LYS A 265 6.09 -15.05 10.38
C LYS A 265 6.28 -14.90 8.86
N GLU A 266 5.31 -15.34 8.09
CA GLU A 266 5.33 -15.33 6.63
C GLU A 266 3.91 -15.08 6.09
N ILE A 267 3.80 -14.28 5.04
CA ILE A 267 2.56 -14.09 4.28
C ILE A 267 2.86 -13.90 2.79
N LYS A 268 1.99 -14.41 1.93
CA LYS A 268 2.05 -14.18 0.47
C LYS A 268 1.80 -12.71 0.14
N TYR A 269 2.45 -12.20 -0.90
CA TYR A 269 2.20 -10.87 -1.42
C TYR A 269 2.30 -10.86 -2.95
N SER A 270 1.16 -10.66 -3.62
CA SER A 270 1.03 -10.78 -5.08
C SER A 270 1.09 -9.45 -5.84
N PHE A 271 1.10 -8.32 -5.12
CA PHE A 271 0.91 -7.00 -5.74
C PHE A 271 2.23 -6.25 -5.96
N TRP A 272 2.15 -4.96 -6.31
CA TRP A 272 3.32 -4.15 -6.64
C TRP A 272 4.17 -3.84 -5.41
N PHE A 273 5.49 -3.92 -5.58
CA PHE A 273 6.46 -3.56 -4.55
C PHE A 273 7.75 -2.99 -5.13
N ASP A 274 8.41 -2.14 -4.34
CA ASP A 274 9.71 -1.56 -4.60
C ASP A 274 10.84 -2.43 -4.05
N VAL A 275 11.97 -2.39 -4.74
CA VAL A 275 13.25 -2.86 -4.21
C VAL A 275 13.94 -1.67 -3.55
N MET A 276 13.92 -1.65 -2.23
CA MET A 276 14.46 -0.58 -1.40
C MET A 276 15.78 -0.98 -0.73
N LYS A 277 16.61 0.02 -0.42
CA LYS A 277 17.85 -0.15 0.32
C LYS A 277 17.98 0.95 1.40
N PRO A 278 17.70 0.64 2.67
CA PRO A 278 17.81 1.60 3.76
C PRO A 278 19.23 1.68 4.33
N ASP A 279 19.56 2.82 4.95
CA ASP A 279 20.69 2.91 5.89
C ASP A 279 20.30 2.25 7.22
N THR A 280 20.89 1.10 7.51
CA THR A 280 20.59 0.31 8.71
C THR A 280 21.16 0.90 10.00
N ASN A 281 21.95 1.99 9.93
CA ASN A 281 22.36 2.74 11.12
C ASN A 281 21.28 3.71 11.60
N VAL A 282 20.37 4.09 10.69
CA VAL A 282 19.25 5.01 10.97
C VAL A 282 17.93 4.26 11.06
N ASN A 283 17.73 3.28 10.17
CA ASN A 283 16.46 2.58 10.00
C ASN A 283 16.56 1.11 10.39
N GLN A 284 15.45 0.56 10.88
CA GLN A 284 15.27 -0.86 11.13
C GLN A 284 14.37 -1.49 10.06
N VAL A 285 14.77 -2.64 9.55
CA VAL A 285 13.94 -3.47 8.68
C VAL A 285 13.23 -4.50 9.54
N ILE A 286 11.89 -4.42 9.62
CA ILE A 286 11.09 -5.32 10.47
C ILE A 286 10.44 -6.47 9.70
N SER A 287 10.35 -6.33 8.38
CA SER A 287 9.92 -7.38 7.45
C SER A 287 10.63 -7.23 6.11
N SER A 288 10.84 -8.35 5.40
CA SER A 288 11.51 -8.39 4.10
C SER A 288 10.74 -9.23 3.09
N PHE A 289 10.74 -8.81 1.83
CA PHE A 289 10.37 -9.67 0.71
C PHE A 289 11.42 -10.76 0.52
N ASP A 290 10.96 -12.00 0.32
CA ASP A 290 11.76 -13.19 0.01
C ASP A 290 11.36 -13.73 -1.37
N ILE A 291 12.25 -13.54 -2.34
CA ILE A 291 12.10 -14.04 -3.70
C ILE A 291 12.82 -15.39 -3.79
N ARG A 292 12.04 -16.46 -3.72
CA ARG A 292 12.52 -17.85 -3.70
C ARG A 292 12.94 -18.30 -5.10
N ALA A 293 14.15 -17.89 -5.49
CA ALA A 293 14.77 -18.20 -6.76
C ALA A 293 15.66 -19.44 -6.70
N ASN A 294 15.68 -20.22 -7.78
CA ASN A 294 16.66 -21.30 -8.00
C ASN A 294 18.01 -20.71 -8.47
N LYS A 295 18.99 -21.56 -8.80
CA LYS A 295 20.33 -21.11 -9.25
C LYS A 295 20.29 -20.20 -10.49
N GLU A 296 19.42 -20.51 -11.46
CA GLU A 296 19.29 -19.69 -12.66
C GLU A 296 18.57 -18.36 -12.36
N GLY A 297 17.55 -18.38 -11.50
CA GLY A 297 16.90 -17.14 -11.05
C GLY A 297 17.83 -16.21 -10.28
N ILE A 298 18.66 -16.74 -9.37
CA ILE A 298 19.67 -15.96 -8.65
C ILE A 298 20.71 -15.38 -9.62
N LYS A 299 21.13 -16.16 -10.62
CA LYS A 299 22.05 -15.68 -11.65
C LYS A 299 21.44 -14.55 -12.48
N GLU A 300 20.16 -14.66 -12.86
CA GLU A 300 19.46 -13.62 -13.61
C GLU A 300 19.29 -12.34 -12.77
N LEU A 301 18.90 -12.46 -11.50
CA LEU A 301 18.82 -11.33 -10.57
C LEU A 301 20.17 -10.61 -10.40
N ASN A 302 21.26 -11.37 -10.19
CA ASN A 302 22.60 -10.83 -9.99
C ASN A 302 23.12 -10.05 -11.22
N LYS A 303 22.71 -10.41 -12.44
CA LYS A 303 23.06 -9.68 -13.67
C LYS A 303 22.61 -8.21 -13.62
N TYR A 304 21.54 -7.92 -12.89
CA TYR A 304 20.96 -6.58 -12.76
C TYR A 304 21.14 -5.97 -11.38
N GLY A 305 21.86 -6.64 -10.48
CA GLY A 305 22.07 -6.19 -9.10
C GLY A 305 20.80 -6.19 -8.25
N ILE A 306 19.80 -7.01 -8.61
CA ILE A 306 18.56 -7.12 -7.83
C ILE A 306 18.79 -8.15 -6.72
N PRO A 307 18.69 -7.78 -5.43
CA PRO A 307 18.75 -8.76 -4.37
C PRO A 307 17.49 -9.64 -4.38
N ASN A 308 17.62 -10.91 -3.97
CA ASN A 308 16.46 -11.80 -3.80
C ASN A 308 15.82 -11.69 -2.40
N ASN A 309 16.41 -10.89 -1.51
CA ASN A 309 15.84 -10.50 -0.23
C ASN A 309 16.05 -9.00 -0.02
N PHE A 310 14.98 -8.26 0.24
CA PHE A 310 15.00 -6.81 0.42
C PHE A 310 13.83 -6.37 1.31
N PRO A 311 13.87 -5.16 1.91
CA PRO A 311 12.88 -4.72 2.88
C PRO A 311 11.45 -4.67 2.30
N ALA A 312 10.50 -5.10 3.12
CA ALA A 312 9.07 -4.90 2.92
C ALA A 312 8.52 -3.81 3.85
N ILE A 313 9.06 -3.72 5.07
CA ILE A 313 8.81 -2.58 5.98
C ILE A 313 10.14 -2.10 6.53
N THR A 314 10.40 -0.81 6.29
CA THR A 314 11.49 -0.07 6.93
C THR A 314 10.86 0.91 7.91
N MET A 315 11.41 1.02 9.11
CA MET A 315 10.94 1.97 10.12
C MET A 315 12.08 2.71 10.80
N HIS A 316 11.78 3.90 11.27
CA HIS A 316 12.57 4.65 12.24
C HIS A 316 11.66 5.01 13.41
N LYS A 317 12.05 4.65 14.62
CA LYS A 317 11.34 5.03 15.84
C LYS A 317 12.37 5.30 16.93
N ASP A 318 12.65 6.58 17.12
CA ASP A 318 13.54 7.09 18.17
C ASP A 318 12.98 8.44 18.69
N SER A 319 13.69 9.07 19.61
CA SER A 319 13.33 10.31 20.30
C SER A 319 13.24 11.54 19.39
N ASP A 320 13.75 11.47 18.15
CA ASP A 320 13.70 12.55 17.17
C ASP A 320 12.49 12.46 16.25
N TYR A 321 12.11 11.30 15.71
CA TYR A 321 10.86 11.15 14.92
C TYR A 321 10.39 9.68 14.79
N SER A 322 9.16 9.52 14.28
CA SER A 322 8.56 8.23 13.94
C SER A 322 8.22 8.17 12.45
N PHE A 323 8.79 7.21 11.74
CA PHE A 323 8.65 7.04 10.30
C PHE A 323 8.52 5.57 9.89
N PHE A 324 7.63 5.30 8.94
CA PHE A 324 7.45 3.99 8.32
C PHE A 324 7.42 4.12 6.79
N TYR A 325 8.21 3.29 6.12
CA TYR A 325 8.14 3.07 4.68
C TYR A 325 7.68 1.64 4.39
N PHE A 326 6.51 1.50 3.78
CA PHE A 326 6.03 0.22 3.27
C PHE A 326 6.47 0.06 1.82
N SER A 327 7.30 -0.94 1.54
CA SER A 327 7.82 -1.15 0.19
C SER A 327 6.85 -1.89 -0.72
N GLY A 328 5.64 -2.22 -0.27
CA GLY A 328 4.55 -2.66 -1.13
C GLY A 328 3.37 -1.70 -1.02
N ASP A 329 2.51 -1.77 -2.02
CA ASP A 329 1.20 -1.12 -2.01
C ASP A 329 0.29 -1.86 -1.01
N PHE A 330 0.38 -1.43 0.25
CA PHE A 330 -0.19 -2.15 1.37
C PHE A 330 -1.61 -1.73 1.68
N SER A 331 -2.02 -0.53 1.26
CA SER A 331 -3.35 0.01 1.51
C SER A 331 -4.36 -0.28 0.38
N ASP A 332 -3.91 -0.65 -0.84
CA ASP A 332 -4.78 -1.24 -1.87
C ASP A 332 -5.09 -2.71 -1.56
N ASN A 333 -6.17 -2.93 -0.82
CA ASN A 333 -6.73 -4.26 -0.62
C ASN A 333 -8.19 -4.33 -1.10
N PRO A 334 -8.63 -5.45 -1.71
CA PRO A 334 -9.98 -5.65 -2.18
C PRO A 334 -10.92 -5.97 -1.00
N ILE A 335 -11.16 -4.99 -0.14
CA ILE A 335 -11.97 -5.13 1.07
C ILE A 335 -13.30 -4.38 0.95
N ASN A 336 -14.29 -4.83 1.72
CA ASN A 336 -15.55 -4.11 1.84
C ASN A 336 -15.50 -3.11 2.99
N TYR A 337 -15.51 -1.80 2.67
CA TYR A 337 -15.51 -0.72 3.66
C TYR A 337 -16.61 -0.88 4.73
N ASN A 338 -17.80 -1.34 4.36
CA ASN A 338 -18.94 -1.44 5.29
C ASN A 338 -18.71 -2.43 6.43
N SER A 339 -17.75 -3.35 6.31
CA SER A 339 -17.39 -4.25 7.40
C SER A 339 -16.75 -3.51 8.59
N SER A 340 -16.24 -2.29 8.40
CA SER A 340 -15.68 -1.45 9.47
C SER A 340 -16.70 -1.02 10.53
N TYR A 341 -18.00 -1.07 10.22
CA TYR A 341 -19.07 -0.70 11.15
C TYR A 341 -19.42 -1.80 12.17
N PHE A 342 -18.75 -2.95 12.14
CA PHE A 342 -19.09 -4.10 12.97
C PHE A 342 -17.96 -4.42 13.96
N LYS A 343 -18.11 -4.02 15.22
CA LYS A 343 -17.09 -4.27 16.25
C LYS A 343 -16.87 -5.77 16.43
N GLY A 344 -15.61 -6.21 16.44
CA GLY A 344 -15.25 -7.63 16.55
C GLY A 344 -15.29 -8.41 15.23
N ILE A 345 -15.50 -7.76 14.09
CA ILE A 345 -15.55 -8.44 12.78
C ILE A 345 -14.27 -9.23 12.45
N GLY A 346 -13.13 -8.83 13.02
CA GLY A 346 -11.86 -9.54 12.88
C GLY A 346 -11.89 -11.00 13.38
N TYR A 347 -12.81 -11.38 14.28
CA TYR A 347 -13.01 -12.78 14.68
C TYR A 347 -13.58 -13.65 13.54
N PHE A 348 -14.19 -13.03 12.53
CA PHE A 348 -14.78 -13.67 11.36
C PHE A 348 -13.93 -13.46 10.10
N LYS A 349 -12.68 -13.01 10.23
CA LYS A 349 -11.81 -12.67 9.09
C LYS A 349 -11.73 -13.77 8.03
N GLY A 350 -11.73 -15.04 8.42
CA GLY A 350 -11.69 -16.19 7.51
C GLY A 350 -12.90 -16.34 6.58
N MET A 351 -13.96 -15.54 6.75
CA MET A 351 -15.10 -15.50 5.83
C MET A 351 -14.93 -14.48 4.69
N PHE A 352 -13.87 -13.64 4.75
CA PHE A 352 -13.66 -12.52 3.83
C PHE A 352 -12.58 -12.77 2.78
N TYR A 353 -11.95 -13.95 2.79
CA TYR A 353 -10.93 -14.34 1.84
C TYR A 353 -10.95 -15.85 1.63
N ASP A 354 -10.46 -16.28 0.48
CA ASP A 354 -10.27 -17.68 0.14
C ASP A 354 -8.81 -18.07 0.42
N GLU A 355 -8.58 -18.97 1.36
CA GLU A 355 -7.20 -19.42 1.66
C GLU A 355 -6.61 -20.29 0.56
N ASP A 356 -7.46 -20.92 -0.27
CA ASP A 356 -7.04 -21.79 -1.36
C ASP A 356 -6.64 -21.00 -2.63
N ASP A 357 -7.15 -19.77 -2.79
CA ASP A 357 -6.73 -18.87 -3.86
C ASP A 357 -5.40 -18.19 -3.50
N ILE A 358 -4.30 -18.56 -4.17
CA ILE A 358 -2.99 -17.93 -3.91
C ILE A 358 -2.92 -16.47 -4.37
N THR A 359 -3.79 -16.02 -5.26
CA THR A 359 -3.77 -14.66 -5.82
C THR A 359 -4.56 -13.65 -4.99
N GLU A 360 -5.46 -14.11 -4.11
CA GLU A 360 -6.28 -13.19 -3.32
C GLU A 360 -5.44 -12.32 -2.38
N ARG A 361 -5.87 -11.06 -2.24
CA ARG A 361 -5.18 -10.04 -1.45
C ARG A 361 -5.91 -9.70 -0.15
N ALA A 362 -7.16 -10.10 0.03
CA ALA A 362 -7.96 -9.73 1.19
C ALA A 362 -7.39 -10.30 2.50
N SER A 363 -6.74 -11.46 2.47
CA SER A 363 -6.07 -12.02 3.65
C SER A 363 -4.89 -11.16 4.12
N PHE A 364 -4.20 -10.46 3.21
CA PHE A 364 -3.11 -9.54 3.54
C PHE A 364 -3.62 -8.40 4.42
N PHE A 365 -4.75 -7.80 4.07
CA PHE A 365 -5.42 -6.81 4.90
C PHE A 365 -5.66 -7.32 6.33
N TRP A 366 -6.32 -8.48 6.46
CA TRP A 366 -6.78 -8.98 7.76
C TRP A 366 -5.66 -9.54 8.64
N LYS A 367 -4.66 -10.18 8.05
CA LYS A 367 -3.59 -10.89 8.76
C LYS A 367 -2.35 -10.02 8.96
N TYR A 368 -2.12 -9.01 8.13
CA TYR A 368 -0.86 -8.26 8.10
C TYR A 368 -1.06 -6.74 8.23
N TYR A 369 -1.74 -6.10 7.27
CA TYR A 369 -1.87 -4.64 7.26
C TYR A 369 -2.66 -4.10 8.45
N ARG A 370 -3.83 -4.68 8.76
CA ARG A 370 -4.68 -4.25 9.87
C ARG A 370 -4.00 -4.34 11.24
N PRO A 371 -3.39 -5.46 11.67
CA PRO A 371 -2.71 -5.51 12.96
C PRO A 371 -1.50 -4.57 13.02
N LEU A 372 -0.73 -4.43 11.93
CA LEU A 372 0.38 -3.48 11.83
C LEU A 372 -0.09 -2.04 12.09
N MET A 373 -1.05 -1.58 11.28
CA MET A 373 -1.53 -0.21 11.34
C MET A 373 -2.27 0.10 12.64
N ASN A 374 -3.06 -0.84 13.17
CA ASN A 374 -3.68 -0.64 14.48
C ASN A 374 -2.63 -0.38 15.56
N THR A 375 -1.59 -1.21 15.62
CA THR A 375 -0.53 -1.08 16.63
C THR A 375 0.25 0.22 16.46
N ILE A 376 0.62 0.61 15.23
CA ILE A 376 1.30 1.89 14.95
C ILE A 376 0.46 3.08 15.44
N LEU A 377 -0.84 3.10 15.14
CA LEU A 377 -1.72 4.20 15.51
C LEU A 377 -2.03 4.21 17.01
N GLU A 378 -2.29 3.06 17.61
CA GLU A 378 -2.57 2.92 19.05
C GLU A 378 -1.37 3.43 19.88
N GLU A 379 -0.15 3.01 19.54
CA GLU A 379 1.07 3.49 20.22
C GLU A 379 1.24 5.00 20.10
N TYR A 380 1.08 5.55 18.89
CA TYR A 380 1.25 6.98 18.69
C TYR A 380 0.18 7.84 19.39
N ILE A 381 -1.02 7.30 19.60
CA ILE A 381 -2.09 7.98 20.33
C ILE A 381 -1.91 7.87 21.86
N GLU A 382 -1.26 6.82 22.34
CA GLU A 382 -0.99 6.60 23.77
C GLU A 382 0.28 7.30 24.28
N GLU A 383 1.23 7.61 23.40
CA GLU A 383 2.41 8.46 23.65
C GLU A 383 2.02 9.92 23.95
#